data_AF-A0A1H8T445-F1
#
_entry.id   AF-A0A1H8T445-F1
#
_cell.length_a   1.000
_cell.length_b   1.000
_cell.length_c   1.000
_cell.angle_alpha   90.00
_cell.angle_beta   90.00
_cell.angle_gamma   90.00
#
_symmetry.space_group_name_H-M   'P 1'
#
loop_
_entity.id
_entity.type
_entity.pdbx_description
1 polymer ?
#
loop_
_entity_poly.entity_id
_entity_poly.type
_entity_poly.pdbx_seq_one_letter_code
_entity_poly.pdbx_strand_id
1 'polypeptide(L)'
;MRLCMPCTNRPGLLLDISQILVNWECNIVSVEVDKGELYLEYQLASEKQKPQIMRELQQVDGIYKVSEVFDMPSKERVEQLEAALDSVPDGVLAVNDSGILKHCNKAAANILRLKEDSLEQPLSSSLADSLLIWQTLDSGYSFRNREIFIESIGRYCMVSTLPLRNDTNEAIGAVVTICDSRDVRELVQKMTASWPVAFLL
;
A
#
# COMPACT_ATOMS: atom_id res chain seq x y z
N MET A 1 21.90 -3.98 8.80
CA MET A 1 21.95 -5.44 8.81
C MET A 1 20.66 -5.97 9.38
N ARG A 2 20.15 -7.09 8.84
CA ARG A 2 18.84 -7.63 9.22
C ARG A 2 18.93 -9.11 9.56
N LEU A 3 18.30 -9.50 10.66
CA LEU A 3 18.29 -10.86 11.16
C LEU A 3 16.85 -11.31 11.41
N CYS A 4 16.60 -12.59 11.17
CA CYS A 4 15.42 -13.30 11.65
C CYS A 4 15.86 -14.31 12.72
N MET A 5 15.09 -14.34 13.81
CA MET A 5 15.28 -15.19 14.97
C MET A 5 13.96 -15.85 15.36
N PRO A 6 13.69 -17.07 14.86
CA PRO A 6 12.62 -17.90 15.40
C PRO A 6 12.86 -18.10 16.89
N CYS A 7 11.86 -17.81 17.71
CA CYS A 7 12.04 -17.76 19.16
C CYS A 7 10.79 -18.17 19.94
N THR A 8 11.01 -18.52 21.21
CA THR A 8 9.92 -18.57 22.19
C THR A 8 9.71 -17.17 22.72
N ASN A 9 8.53 -16.59 22.49
CA ASN A 9 8.20 -15.27 23.02
C ASN A 9 8.02 -15.34 24.55
N ARG A 10 9.13 -15.15 25.26
CA ARG A 10 9.18 -15.08 26.72
C ARG A 10 9.47 -13.66 27.22
N PRO A 11 8.99 -13.31 28.43
CA PRO A 11 9.43 -12.09 29.09
C PRO A 11 10.97 -12.02 29.17
N GLY A 12 11.53 -10.84 28.89
CA GLY A 12 12.96 -10.59 28.92
C GLY A 12 13.72 -10.87 27.62
N LEU A 13 13.15 -11.58 26.64
CA LEU A 13 13.86 -11.90 25.39
C LEU A 13 14.42 -10.65 24.68
N LEU A 14 13.58 -9.63 24.49
CA LEU A 14 14.01 -8.36 23.88
C LEU A 14 15.06 -7.63 24.71
N LEU A 15 14.99 -7.74 26.05
CA LEU A 15 15.98 -7.15 26.94
C LEU A 15 17.34 -7.84 26.74
N ASP A 16 17.36 -9.17 26.75
CA ASP A 16 18.58 -9.98 26.56
C ASP A 16 19.25 -9.66 25.21
N ILE A 17 18.45 -9.59 24.13
CA ILE A 17 18.93 -9.18 22.79
C ILE A 17 19.48 -7.75 22.83
N SER A 18 18.74 -6.81 23.42
CA SER A 18 19.17 -5.41 23.46
C SER A 18 20.48 -5.20 24.22
N GLN A 19 20.71 -5.95 25.30
CA GLN A 19 21.94 -5.91 26.08
C GLN A 19 23.15 -6.33 25.26
N ILE A 20 23.01 -7.40 24.47
CA ILE A 20 24.06 -7.83 23.53
C ILE A 20 24.36 -6.70 22.54
N LEU A 21 23.34 -6.12 21.91
CA LEU A 21 23.54 -5.05 20.93
C LEU A 21 24.21 -3.81 21.55
N VAL A 22 23.84 -3.45 22.78
CA VAL A 22 24.50 -2.37 23.52
C VAL A 22 25.97 -2.67 23.79
N ASN A 23 26.31 -3.90 24.23
CA ASN A 23 27.70 -4.31 24.48
C ASN A 23 28.58 -4.23 23.22
N TRP A 24 27.98 -4.44 22.05
CA TRP A 24 28.64 -4.35 20.75
C TRP A 24 28.52 -2.96 20.10
N GLU A 25 28.02 -1.96 20.83
CA GLU A 25 27.80 -0.59 20.36
C GLU A 25 26.96 -0.52 19.07
N CYS A 26 26.01 -1.45 18.92
CA CYS A 26 25.11 -1.53 17.78
C CYS A 26 23.85 -0.68 18.02
N ASN A 27 23.46 0.10 17.01
CA ASN A 27 22.22 0.86 17.06
C ASN A 27 21.06 0.03 16.49
N ILE A 28 19.96 -0.06 17.23
CA ILE A 28 18.73 -0.73 16.75
C ILE A 28 17.96 0.26 15.87
N VAL A 29 17.63 -0.16 14.65
CA VAL A 29 16.82 0.63 13.71
C VAL A 29 15.36 0.23 13.82
N SER A 30 15.07 -1.07 13.85
CA SER A 30 13.72 -1.61 13.94
C SER A 30 13.72 -2.99 14.59
N VAL A 31 12.62 -3.30 15.27
CA VAL A 31 12.33 -4.64 15.79
C VAL A 31 10.89 -4.99 15.44
N GLU A 32 10.70 -6.16 14.84
CA GLU A 32 9.39 -6.66 14.45
C GLU A 32 9.20 -8.07 14.99
N VAL A 33 7.98 -8.42 15.34
CA VAL A 33 7.60 -9.81 15.65
C VAL A 33 6.51 -10.18 14.67
N ASP A 34 6.79 -11.16 13.81
CA ASP A 34 5.82 -11.70 12.86
C ASP A 34 5.83 -13.23 12.94
N LYS A 35 4.63 -13.83 13.01
CA LYS A 35 4.44 -15.30 13.00
C LYS A 35 5.31 -16.09 14.00
N GLY A 36 5.68 -15.50 15.13
CA GLY A 36 6.53 -16.13 16.16
C GLY A 36 8.04 -16.03 15.91
N GLU A 37 8.44 -15.26 14.90
CA GLU A 37 9.83 -14.93 14.60
C GLU A 37 10.10 -13.47 14.94
N LEU A 38 11.27 -13.20 15.53
CA LEU A 38 11.74 -11.85 15.82
C LEU A 38 12.67 -11.40 14.70
N TYR A 39 12.35 -10.26 14.11
CA TYR A 39 13.16 -9.62 13.10
C TYR A 39 13.82 -8.39 13.69
N LEU A 40 15.12 -8.26 13.45
CA LEU A 40 15.94 -7.18 13.97
C LEU A 40 16.66 -6.50 12.83
N GLU A 41 16.45 -5.20 12.67
CA GLU A 41 17.32 -4.34 11.88
C GLU A 41 18.22 -3.52 12.80
N TYR A 42 19.53 -3.62 12.58
CA TYR A 42 20.52 -2.91 13.36
C TYR A 42 21.68 -2.42 12.49
N GLN A 43 22.36 -1.39 12.98
CA GLN A 43 23.56 -0.82 12.38
C GLN A 43 24.78 -1.28 13.17
N LEU A 44 25.75 -1.83 12.45
CA LEU A 44 27.02 -2.30 12.99
C LEU A 44 28.14 -1.33 12.62
N ALA A 45 29.10 -1.14 13.53
CA ALA A 45 30.25 -0.27 13.30
C ALA A 45 31.27 -0.91 12.34
N SER A 46 31.41 -2.24 12.41
CA SER A 46 32.29 -3.00 11.51
C SER A 46 31.73 -4.40 11.20
N GLU A 47 31.77 -4.80 9.93
CA GLU A 47 31.42 -6.17 9.49
C GLU A 47 32.23 -7.25 10.20
N LYS A 48 33.41 -6.92 10.75
CA LYS A 48 34.23 -7.85 11.54
C LYS A 48 33.58 -8.30 12.85
N GLN A 49 32.64 -7.52 13.40
CA GLN A 49 31.94 -7.84 14.66
C GLN A 49 30.76 -8.81 14.45
N LYS A 50 30.26 -8.90 13.22
CA LYS A 50 29.04 -9.64 12.87
C LYS A 50 29.08 -11.11 13.32
N PRO A 51 30.14 -11.90 13.09
CA PRO A 51 30.15 -13.31 13.50
C PRO A 51 30.02 -13.50 15.01
N GLN A 52 30.62 -12.60 15.81
CA GLN A 52 30.55 -12.63 17.27
C GLN A 52 29.15 -12.27 17.76
N ILE A 53 28.56 -11.20 17.21
CA ILE A 53 27.18 -10.79 17.55
C ILE A 53 26.20 -11.91 17.23
N MET A 54 26.28 -12.52 16.05
CA MET A 54 25.41 -13.63 15.68
C MET A 54 25.57 -14.83 16.62
N ARG A 55 26.79 -15.11 17.08
CA ARG A 55 27.07 -16.19 18.03
C ARG A 55 26.48 -15.91 19.41
N GLU A 56 26.59 -14.69 19.92
CA GLU A 56 26.01 -14.32 21.21
C GLU A 56 24.48 -14.31 21.16
N LEU A 57 23.88 -13.77 20.09
CA LEU A 57 22.44 -13.84 19.89
C LEU A 57 21.94 -15.28 19.84
N GLN A 58 22.66 -16.18 19.17
CA GLN A 58 22.32 -17.61 19.09
C GLN A 58 22.34 -18.32 20.46
N GLN A 59 23.03 -17.75 21.47
CA GLN A 59 23.11 -18.27 22.83
C GLN A 59 22.02 -17.73 23.77
N VAL A 60 21.24 -16.74 23.34
CA VAL A 60 20.12 -16.22 24.13
C VAL A 60 19.09 -17.32 24.30
N ASP A 61 18.73 -17.59 25.56
CA ASP A 61 17.71 -18.57 25.88
C ASP A 61 16.38 -18.22 25.19
N GLY A 62 15.78 -19.19 24.50
CA GLY A 62 14.56 -19.00 23.72
C GLY A 62 14.80 -18.64 22.25
N ILE A 63 16.03 -18.34 21.79
CA ILE A 63 16.35 -18.21 20.36
C ILE A 63 16.74 -19.56 19.78
N TYR A 64 16.01 -20.03 18.77
CA TYR A 64 16.28 -21.31 18.13
C TYR A 64 17.37 -21.20 17.05
N LYS A 65 17.35 -20.12 16.29
CA LYS A 65 18.28 -19.88 15.17
C LYS A 65 18.45 -18.38 14.96
N VAL A 66 19.62 -17.97 14.51
CA VAL A 66 19.88 -16.63 13.97
C VAL A 66 20.20 -16.76 12.49
N SER A 67 19.44 -16.10 11.62
CA SER A 67 19.64 -16.10 10.17
C SER A 67 19.61 -14.69 9.63
N GLU A 68 20.44 -14.39 8.63
CA GLU A 68 20.33 -13.12 7.89
C GLU A 68 19.13 -13.14 6.95
N VAL A 69 18.50 -11.98 6.82
CA VAL A 69 17.41 -11.76 5.88
C VAL A 69 17.69 -10.51 5.05
N PHE A 70 17.12 -10.45 3.86
CA PHE A 70 17.25 -9.28 3.00
C PHE A 70 16.29 -8.18 3.42
N ASP A 71 15.04 -8.51 3.76
CA ASP A 71 13.99 -7.54 4.03
C ASP A 71 13.28 -7.81 5.36
N MET A 72 12.70 -6.76 5.93
CA MET A 72 11.86 -6.85 7.12
C MET A 72 10.42 -7.22 6.70
N PRO A 73 9.65 -7.93 7.55
CA PRO A 73 8.27 -8.32 7.22
C PRO A 73 7.35 -7.15 6.88
N SER A 74 7.54 -5.99 7.50
CA SER A 74 6.84 -4.75 7.17
C SER A 74 7.06 -4.32 5.72
N LYS A 75 8.32 -4.34 5.26
CA LYS A 75 8.69 -3.98 3.88
C LYS A 75 8.10 -4.97 2.88
N GLU A 76 8.22 -6.27 3.14
CA GLU A 76 7.62 -7.30 2.27
C GLU A 76 6.11 -7.14 2.14
N ARG A 77 5.40 -6.79 3.23
CA ARG A 77 3.95 -6.52 3.18
C ARG A 77 3.61 -5.32 2.32
N VAL A 78 4.40 -4.24 2.41
CA VAL A 78 4.20 -3.04 1.58
C VAL A 78 4.41 -3.40 0.10
N GLU A 79 5.50 -4.08 -0.23
CA GLU A 79 5.78 -4.49 -1.61
C GLU A 79 4.71 -5.43 -2.17
N GLN A 80 4.21 -6.37 -1.36
CA GLN A 80 3.10 -7.25 -1.74
C GLN A 80 1.81 -6.48 -2.00
N LEU A 81 1.50 -5.49 -1.15
CA LEU A 81 0.32 -4.64 -1.33
C LEU A 81 0.43 -3.79 -2.60
N GLU A 82 1.59 -3.17 -2.83
CA GLU A 82 1.86 -2.39 -4.04
C GLU A 82 1.76 -3.25 -5.30
N ALA A 83 2.36 -4.44 -5.30
CA ALA A 83 2.26 -5.37 -6.43
C ALA A 83 0.81 -5.82 -6.68
N ALA A 84 0.04 -6.08 -5.63
CA ALA A 84 -1.37 -6.40 -5.76
C ALA A 84 -2.18 -5.24 -6.35
N LEU A 85 -1.98 -4.02 -5.85
CA LEU A 85 -2.64 -2.82 -6.38
C LEU A 85 -2.25 -2.55 -7.83
N ASP A 86 -0.99 -2.74 -8.19
CA ASP A 86 -0.49 -2.56 -9.56
C ASP A 86 -0.97 -3.64 -10.54
N SER A 87 -1.39 -4.80 -10.03
CA SER A 87 -2.02 -5.84 -10.85
C SER A 87 -3.46 -5.51 -11.26
N VAL A 88 -4.10 -4.55 -10.56
CA VAL A 88 -5.46 -4.12 -10.86
C VAL A 88 -5.45 -3.25 -12.12
N PRO A 89 -6.24 -3.60 -13.16
CA PRO A 89 -6.27 -2.83 -14.41
C PRO A 89 -6.91 -1.46 -14.24
N ASP A 90 -7.85 -1.34 -13.31
CA ASP A 90 -8.49 -0.08 -12.96
C ASP A 90 -7.56 0.80 -12.12
N GLY A 91 -7.68 2.11 -12.30
CA GLY A 91 -6.97 3.07 -11.49
C GLY A 91 -7.47 3.06 -10.06
N VAL A 92 -6.59 2.85 -9.09
CA VAL A 92 -6.89 2.91 -7.66
C VAL A 92 -6.01 3.95 -7.01
N LEU A 93 -6.62 4.88 -6.28
CA LEU A 93 -5.91 5.84 -5.43
C LEU A 93 -6.60 6.01 -4.08
N ALA A 94 -5.86 6.49 -3.10
CA ALA A 94 -6.38 6.81 -1.78
C ALA A 94 -5.86 8.16 -1.31
N VAL A 95 -6.72 8.94 -0.68
CA VAL A 95 -6.41 10.23 -0.06
C VAL A 95 -6.81 10.22 1.42
N ASN A 96 -6.14 11.04 2.23
CA ASN A 96 -6.62 11.33 3.58
C ASN A 96 -7.73 12.41 3.59
N ASP A 97 -8.24 12.74 4.77
CA ASP A 97 -9.22 13.79 5.03
C ASP A 97 -8.84 15.19 4.51
N SER A 98 -7.55 15.44 4.31
CA SER A 98 -6.99 16.69 3.80
C SER A 98 -6.76 16.66 2.28
N GLY A 99 -7.18 15.59 1.59
CA GLY A 99 -6.98 15.43 0.14
C GLY A 99 -5.54 15.13 -0.28
N ILE A 100 -4.67 14.75 0.66
CA ILE A 100 -3.28 14.34 0.39
C ILE A 100 -3.29 12.92 -0.15
N LEU A 101 -2.66 12.73 -1.31
CA LEU A 101 -2.53 11.44 -1.97
C LEU A 101 -1.61 10.51 -1.16
N LYS A 102 -2.16 9.43 -0.63
CA LYS A 102 -1.44 8.43 0.18
C LYS A 102 -1.06 7.19 -0.61
N HIS A 103 -1.92 6.78 -1.54
CA HIS A 103 -1.64 5.65 -2.42
C HIS A 103 -2.14 5.95 -3.83
N CYS A 104 -1.42 5.44 -4.82
CA CYS A 104 -1.81 5.48 -6.22
C CYS A 104 -1.15 4.31 -6.93
N ASN A 105 -1.95 3.42 -7.52
CA ASN A 105 -1.41 2.35 -8.35
C ASN A 105 -0.97 2.90 -9.72
N LYS A 106 -0.19 2.11 -10.46
CA LYS A 106 0.27 2.45 -11.82
C LYS A 106 -0.86 2.78 -12.77
N ALA A 107 -1.99 2.06 -12.71
CA ALA A 107 -3.13 2.33 -13.57
C ALA A 107 -3.72 3.73 -13.33
N ALA A 108 -3.91 4.14 -12.08
CA ALA A 108 -4.41 5.48 -11.74
C ALA A 108 -3.43 6.56 -12.17
N ALA A 109 -2.13 6.36 -11.89
CA ALA A 109 -1.09 7.31 -12.31
C ALA A 109 -1.10 7.52 -13.83
N ASN A 110 -1.23 6.43 -14.60
CA ASN A 110 -1.30 6.47 -16.06
C ASN A 110 -2.58 7.11 -16.59
N ILE A 111 -3.74 6.74 -16.02
CA ILE A 111 -5.05 7.28 -16.43
C ILE A 111 -5.07 8.78 -16.17
N LEU A 112 -4.71 9.21 -14.96
CA LEU A 112 -4.77 10.59 -14.50
C LEU A 112 -3.57 11.45 -14.90
N ARG A 113 -2.53 10.85 -15.50
CA ARG A 113 -1.26 11.50 -15.87
C ARG A 113 -0.58 12.19 -14.67
N LEU A 114 -0.61 11.51 -13.53
CA LEU A 114 0.07 11.98 -12.32
C LEU A 114 1.58 11.82 -12.47
N LYS A 115 2.34 12.71 -11.82
CA LYS A 115 3.80 12.62 -11.76
C LYS A 115 4.22 11.61 -10.68
N GLU A 116 5.42 11.06 -10.81
CA GLU A 116 5.98 10.12 -9.83
C GLU A 116 6.10 10.72 -8.42
N ASP A 117 6.29 12.04 -8.31
CA ASP A 117 6.39 12.78 -7.05
C ASP A 117 5.04 13.27 -6.47
N SER A 118 3.92 12.78 -7.00
CA SER A 118 2.58 13.21 -6.54
C SER A 118 2.17 12.58 -5.20
N LEU A 119 2.85 11.51 -4.76
CA LEU A 119 2.59 10.90 -3.45
C LEU A 119 2.95 11.88 -2.33
N GLU A 120 2.19 11.83 -1.24
CA GLU A 120 2.33 12.73 -0.08
C GLU A 120 2.11 14.23 -0.42
N GLN A 121 1.52 14.52 -1.59
CA GLN A 121 1.11 15.87 -1.99
C GLN A 121 -0.41 15.97 -2.08
N PRO A 122 -0.99 17.17 -1.86
CA PRO A 122 -2.40 17.39 -2.12
C PRO A 122 -2.71 17.23 -3.61
N LEU A 123 -3.81 16.53 -3.92
CA LEU A 123 -4.35 16.55 -5.28
C LEU A 123 -4.78 17.98 -5.64
N SER A 124 -4.71 18.34 -6.92
CA SER A 124 -5.26 19.61 -7.37
C SER A 124 -6.75 19.67 -7.06
N SER A 125 -7.25 20.83 -6.62
CA SER A 125 -8.65 21.01 -6.24
C SER A 125 -9.62 20.53 -7.32
N SER A 126 -9.38 20.93 -8.58
CA SER A 126 -10.17 20.50 -9.74
C SER A 126 -10.23 18.99 -9.93
N LEU A 127 -9.14 18.27 -9.65
CA LEU A 127 -9.08 16.82 -9.79
C LEU A 127 -9.79 16.14 -8.62
N ALA A 128 -9.58 16.63 -7.39
CA ALA A 128 -10.27 16.12 -6.22
C ALA A 128 -11.79 16.29 -6.33
N ASP A 129 -12.25 17.43 -6.84
CA ASP A 129 -13.66 17.70 -7.15
C ASP A 129 -14.18 16.72 -8.20
N SER A 130 -13.45 16.56 -9.32
CA SER A 130 -13.82 15.63 -10.40
C SER A 130 -13.89 14.18 -9.93
N LEU A 131 -13.07 13.79 -8.95
CA LEU A 131 -13.04 12.43 -8.41
C LEU A 131 -14.04 12.21 -7.25
N LEU A 132 -14.91 13.18 -6.98
CA LEU A 132 -15.91 13.15 -5.89
C LEU A 132 -15.29 12.96 -4.50
N ILE A 133 -14.02 13.33 -4.30
CA ILE A 133 -13.31 13.12 -3.03
C ILE A 133 -13.99 13.91 -1.92
N TRP A 134 -14.19 15.21 -2.11
CA TRP A 134 -14.81 16.06 -1.09
C TRP A 134 -16.25 15.66 -0.79
N GLN A 135 -17.03 15.32 -1.82
CA GLN A 135 -18.39 14.80 -1.63
C GLN A 135 -18.41 13.51 -0.80
N THR A 136 -17.41 12.64 -0.99
CA THR A 136 -17.27 11.38 -0.24
C THR A 136 -16.88 11.63 1.21
N LEU A 137 -15.95 12.56 1.46
CA LEU A 137 -15.51 12.93 2.80
C LEU A 137 -16.61 13.64 3.58
N ASP A 138 -17.25 14.65 2.99
CA ASP A 138 -18.29 15.46 3.64
C ASP A 138 -19.55 14.67 3.95
N SER A 139 -19.98 13.82 3.01
CA SER A 139 -21.21 13.03 3.19
C SER A 139 -20.98 11.72 3.93
N GLY A 140 -19.74 11.21 3.92
CA GLY A 140 -19.42 9.86 4.37
C GLY A 140 -20.08 8.76 3.52
N TYR A 141 -20.68 9.06 2.37
CA TYR A 141 -21.30 8.02 1.53
C TYR A 141 -20.37 7.59 0.40
N SER A 142 -20.45 6.31 0.04
CA SER A 142 -19.80 5.79 -1.16
C SER A 142 -20.58 6.19 -2.41
N PHE A 143 -19.88 6.60 -3.46
CA PHE A 143 -20.45 6.80 -4.79
C PHE A 143 -19.99 5.66 -5.69
N ARG A 144 -20.89 5.05 -6.47
CA ARG A 144 -20.54 3.92 -7.33
C ARG A 144 -20.85 4.24 -8.78
N ASN A 145 -19.93 3.87 -9.67
CA ASN A 145 -20.10 3.89 -11.11
C ASN A 145 -20.71 5.22 -11.60
N ARG A 146 -20.12 6.35 -11.19
CA ARG A 146 -20.48 7.66 -11.70
C ARG A 146 -19.67 7.94 -12.97
N GLU A 147 -20.35 8.19 -14.08
CA GLU A 147 -19.69 8.65 -15.30
C GLU A 147 -19.30 10.12 -15.14
N ILE A 148 -18.00 10.42 -15.15
CA ILE A 148 -17.46 11.77 -14.93
C ILE A 148 -16.50 12.12 -16.05
N PHE A 149 -16.65 13.34 -16.59
CA PHE A 149 -15.67 13.91 -17.50
C PHE A 149 -14.50 14.49 -16.69
N ILE A 150 -13.31 13.91 -16.86
CA ILE A 150 -12.10 14.38 -16.17
C ILE A 150 -11.31 15.28 -17.12
N GLU A 151 -11.32 16.59 -16.85
CA GLU A 151 -10.76 17.61 -17.75
C GLU A 151 -9.26 17.42 -18.01
N SER A 152 -8.48 17.05 -16.98
CA SER A 152 -7.01 16.87 -17.09
C SER A 152 -6.61 15.81 -18.13
N ILE A 153 -7.51 14.89 -18.46
CA ILE A 153 -7.27 13.78 -19.38
C ILE A 153 -8.22 13.82 -20.60
N GLY A 154 -9.16 14.76 -20.62
CA GLY A 154 -10.09 15.06 -21.71
C GLY A 154 -11.04 13.92 -22.08
N ARG A 155 -11.49 13.12 -21.11
CA ARG A 155 -12.36 11.95 -21.39
C ARG A 155 -13.31 11.63 -20.23
N TYR A 156 -14.35 10.85 -20.54
CA TYR A 156 -15.24 10.26 -19.54
C TYR A 156 -14.62 9.00 -18.91
N CYS A 157 -14.73 8.89 -17.60
CA CYS A 157 -14.34 7.72 -16.83
C CYS A 157 -15.46 7.32 -15.86
N MET A 158 -15.50 6.03 -15.52
CA MET A 158 -16.35 5.57 -14.42
C MET A 158 -15.59 5.72 -13.11
N VAL A 159 -16.13 6.53 -12.21
CA VAL A 159 -15.54 6.81 -10.90
C VAL A 159 -16.41 6.19 -9.81
N SER A 160 -15.76 5.45 -8.91
CA SER A 160 -16.35 4.99 -7.66
C SER A 160 -15.51 5.47 -6.49
N THR A 161 -16.14 5.79 -5.38
CA THR A 161 -15.48 6.22 -4.15
C THR A 161 -15.98 5.43 -2.95
N LEU A 162 -15.07 5.18 -2.01
CA LEU A 162 -15.35 4.55 -0.74
C LEU A 162 -14.67 5.36 0.38
N PRO A 163 -15.40 5.88 1.37
CA PRO A 163 -14.77 6.56 2.49
C PRO A 163 -13.97 5.57 3.34
N LEU A 164 -12.75 5.96 3.69
CA LEU A 164 -11.95 5.29 4.72
C LEU A 164 -12.41 5.80 6.08
N ARG A 165 -12.73 4.88 6.99
CA ARG A 165 -13.26 5.23 8.30
C ARG A 165 -12.33 4.78 9.41
N ASN A 166 -12.27 5.59 10.47
CA ASN A 166 -11.62 5.22 11.72
C ASN A 166 -12.59 4.38 12.59
N ASP A 167 -12.13 3.99 13.78
CA ASP A 167 -12.89 3.19 14.74
C ASP A 167 -14.15 3.92 15.27
N THR A 168 -14.19 5.25 15.21
CA THR A 168 -15.37 6.08 15.57
C THR A 168 -16.35 6.25 14.40
N ASN A 169 -16.11 5.58 13.26
CA ASN A 169 -16.91 5.63 12.04
C ASN A 169 -16.89 7.01 11.34
N GLU A 170 -15.91 7.86 11.62
CA GLU A 170 -15.70 9.13 10.92
C GLU A 170 -14.90 8.89 9.63
N ALA A 171 -15.20 9.64 8.56
CA ALA A 171 -14.47 9.54 7.31
C ALA A 171 -13.12 10.27 7.44
N ILE A 172 -12.01 9.51 7.46
CA ILE A 172 -10.64 10.01 7.59
C ILE A 172 -9.87 10.00 6.26
N GLY A 173 -10.56 9.69 5.17
CA GLY A 173 -9.99 9.55 3.84
C GLY A 173 -10.98 8.96 2.85
N ALA A 174 -10.54 8.79 1.62
CA ALA A 174 -11.34 8.16 0.57
C ALA A 174 -10.45 7.31 -0.34
N VAL A 175 -10.95 6.14 -0.72
CA VAL A 175 -10.43 5.34 -1.83
C VAL A 175 -11.25 5.67 -3.07
N VAL A 176 -10.57 5.88 -4.19
CA VAL A 176 -11.19 6.16 -5.48
C VAL A 176 -10.75 5.10 -6.48
N THR A 177 -11.71 4.55 -7.22
CA THR A 177 -11.48 3.65 -8.34
C THR A 177 -11.93 4.32 -9.62
N ILE A 178 -11.11 4.22 -10.67
CA ILE A 178 -11.30 4.87 -11.96
C ILE A 178 -11.16 3.80 -13.05
N CYS A 179 -12.26 3.50 -13.73
CA CYS A 179 -12.25 2.60 -14.88
C CYS A 179 -12.35 3.44 -16.18
N ASP A 180 -11.41 3.25 -17.10
CA ASP A 180 -11.50 3.83 -18.46
C ASP A 180 -12.50 3.00 -19.27
N SER A 181 -13.67 3.57 -19.56
CA SER A 181 -14.84 2.84 -20.07
C SER A 181 -14.76 2.40 -21.55
N ARG A 182 -13.56 2.36 -22.15
CA ARG A 182 -13.40 1.94 -23.55
C ARG A 182 -13.74 0.46 -23.76
N ASP A 183 -13.37 -0.42 -22.84
CA ASP A 183 -13.55 -1.87 -23.04
C ASP A 183 -15.02 -2.30 -22.99
N VAL A 184 -15.83 -1.73 -22.09
CA VAL A 184 -17.24 -2.11 -21.95
C VAL A 184 -18.08 -1.55 -23.10
N ARG A 185 -17.84 -0.30 -23.50
CA ARG A 185 -18.62 0.36 -24.55
C ARG A 185 -18.29 -0.22 -25.93
N GLU A 186 -17.03 -0.57 -26.19
CA GLU A 186 -16.63 -1.28 -27.42
C GLU A 186 -17.20 -2.70 -27.48
N LEU A 187 -17.21 -3.45 -26.36
CA LEU A 187 -17.77 -4.80 -26.34
C LEU A 187 -19.27 -4.79 -26.60
N VAL A 188 -20.00 -3.87 -25.95
CA VAL A 188 -21.44 -3.70 -26.18
C VAL A 188 -21.72 -3.21 -27.60
N GLN A 189 -20.93 -2.30 -28.16
CA GLN A 189 -21.08 -1.87 -29.55
C GLN A 189 -20.79 -2.99 -30.55
N LYS A 190 -19.74 -3.80 -30.33
CA LYS A 190 -19.43 -4.97 -31.17
C LYS A 190 -20.55 -6.01 -31.11
N MET A 191 -21.14 -6.24 -29.93
CA MET A 191 -22.29 -7.15 -29.78
C MET A 191 -23.57 -6.61 -30.44
N THR A 192 -23.86 -5.32 -30.28
CA THR A 192 -25.09 -4.70 -30.82
C THR A 192 -25.00 -4.52 -32.34
N ALA A 193 -23.81 -4.31 -32.90
CA ALA A 193 -23.58 -4.20 -34.34
C ALA A 193 -23.67 -5.55 -35.09
N SER A 194 -23.65 -6.69 -34.39
CA SER A 194 -23.76 -8.03 -35.00
C SER A 194 -25.18 -8.57 -35.12
N TRP A 195 -26.22 -7.81 -34.76
CA TRP A 195 -27.61 -8.20 -35.07
C TRP A 195 -28.00 -7.69 -36.46
N PRO A 196 -28.27 -8.57 -37.44
CA PRO A 196 -28.98 -8.16 -38.64
C PRO A 196 -30.39 -7.79 -38.21
N VAL A 197 -30.77 -6.52 -38.36
CA VAL A 197 -32.18 -6.10 -38.25
C VAL A 197 -32.91 -6.71 -39.44
N ALA A 198 -33.42 -7.93 -39.29
CA ALA A 198 -34.38 -8.49 -40.22
C ALA A 198 -35.71 -7.77 -39.99
N PHE A 199 -35.95 -6.70 -40.76
CA PHE A 199 -37.28 -6.14 -40.94
C PHE A 199 -38.16 -7.23 -41.57
N LEU A 200 -39.10 -7.77 -40.79
CA LEU A 200 -40.25 -8.51 -41.32
C LEU A 200 -41.25 -7.47 -41.85
N LEU A 201 -41.31 -7.35 -43.18
CA LEU A 201 -42.48 -6.88 -43.93
C LEU A 201 -43.30 -8.08 -44.37
#